data_AF-A0A399XZL6-F1
#
_entry.id   AF-A0A399XZL6-F1
#
_cell.length_a   1.000
_cell.length_b   1.000
_cell.length_c   1.000
_cell.angle_alpha   90.00
_cell.angle_beta   90.00
_cell.angle_gamma   90.00
#
_symmetry.space_group_name_H-M   'P 1'
#
loop_
_entity.id
_entity.type
_entity.pdbx_description
1 polymer ?
#
loop_
_entity_poly.entity_id
_entity_poly.type
_entity_poly.pdbx_seq_one_letter_code
_entity_poly.pdbx_strand_id
1 'polypeptide(L)' 'MRVGTKVEVRSRFDGSWSGGFALESEERDEAGRIVGRRVRRLSDGMVLPAVFDVGDVRRAEDRKHTWWHGTG' A
#
# COMPACT_ATOMS: atom_id res chain seq x y z
N MET A 1 6.51 9.49 -1.62
CA MET A 1 5.65 8.68 -2.52
C MET A 1 4.62 9.64 -3.14
N ARG A 2 3.91 9.31 -4.22
CA ARG A 2 2.86 10.20 -4.75
C ARG A 2 1.51 9.49 -4.70
N VAL A 3 0.43 10.24 -4.53
CA VAL A 3 -0.94 9.69 -4.65
C VAL A 3 -1.07 8.93 -5.98
N GLY A 4 -1.73 7.77 -5.94
CA GLY A 4 -1.84 6.82 -7.04
C GLY A 4 -0.67 5.83 -7.18
N THR A 5 0.42 5.99 -6.44
CA THR A 5 1.54 5.02 -6.46
C THR A 5 1.06 3.68 -5.91
N LYS A 6 1.38 2.57 -6.57
CA LYS A 6 1.11 1.21 -6.05
C LYS A 6 1.92 0.95 -4.78
N VAL A 7 1.26 0.43 -3.76
CA VAL A 7 1.84 0.18 -2.44
C VAL A 7 1.50 -1.21 -1.93
N GLU A 8 2.33 -1.67 -1.01
CA GLU A 8 2.02 -2.79 -0.14
C GLU A 8 1.79 -2.25 1.27
N VAL A 9 0.81 -2.83 1.98
CA VAL A 9 0.54 -2.55 3.38
C VAL A 9 0.96 -3.73 4.25
N ARG A 10 1.45 -3.44 5.45
CA ARG A 10 1.81 -4.47 6.42
C ARG A 10 0.57 -4.90 7.21
N SER A 11 0.29 -6.20 7.23
CA SER A 11 -0.74 -6.78 8.08
C SER A 11 -0.33 -6.69 9.54
N ARG A 12 -1.19 -6.15 10.39
CA ARG A 12 -0.95 -6.08 11.84
C ARG A 12 -1.12 -7.43 12.54
N PHE A 13 -1.80 -8.38 11.90
CA PHE A 13 -2.07 -9.71 12.44
C PHE A 13 -0.87 -10.65 12.35
N ASP A 14 -0.16 -10.62 11.23
CA ASP A 14 0.91 -11.57 10.91
C ASP A 14 2.23 -10.88 10.51
N GLY A 15 2.21 -9.56 10.30
CA GLY A 15 3.40 -8.80 9.90
C GLY A 15 3.77 -8.92 8.42
N SER A 16 3.06 -9.77 7.66
CA SER A 16 3.21 -9.95 6.21
C SER A 16 2.81 -8.70 5.41
N TRP A 17 3.46 -8.51 4.24
CA TRP A 17 3.12 -7.44 3.31
C TRP A 17 2.06 -7.90 2.30
N SER A 18 1.04 -7.09 2.08
CA SER A 18 -0.02 -7.34 1.11
C SER A 18 -0.07 -6.23 0.07
N GLY A 19 0.00 -6.62 -1.20
CA GLY A 19 -0.13 -5.73 -2.36
C GLY A 19 -1.58 -5.53 -2.80
N GLY A 20 -1.76 -4.85 -3.94
CA GLY A 20 -3.09 -4.55 -4.48
C GLY A 20 -3.69 -3.23 -3.97
N PHE A 21 -2.84 -2.34 -3.47
CA PHE A 21 -3.25 -1.03 -2.98
C PHE A 21 -2.54 0.10 -3.75
N ALA A 22 -3.13 1.29 -3.71
CA ALA A 22 -2.47 2.53 -4.11
C ALA A 22 -2.54 3.55 -2.98
N LEU A 23 -1.53 4.40 -2.87
CA LEU A 23 -1.55 5.53 -1.95
C LEU A 23 -2.68 6.49 -2.34
N GLU A 24 -3.60 6.80 -1.43
CA GLU A 24 -4.69 7.75 -1.69
C GLU A 24 -4.39 9.13 -1.10
N SER A 25 -3.84 9.19 0.11
CA SER A 25 -3.50 10.47 0.77
C SER A 25 -2.43 10.28 1.83
N GLU A 26 -1.66 11.33 2.09
CA GLU A 26 -0.69 11.41 3.19
C GLU A 26 -1.24 12.37 4.25
N GLU A 27 -1.33 11.93 5.50
CA GLU A 27 -1.65 12.80 6.62
C GLU A 27 -0.37 13.44 7.14
N ARG A 28 -0.45 14.75 7.41
CA ARG A 28 0.68 15.57 7.84
C ARG A 28 0.37 16.21 9.19
N ASP A 29 1.40 16.30 10.04
CA ASP A 29 1.33 17.09 11.26
C ASP A 29 1.47 18.60 10.99
N GLU A 30 1.38 19.41 12.03
CA GLU A 30 1.54 20.88 11.95
C GLU A 30 2.92 21.31 11.44
N ALA A 31 3.93 20.45 11.60
CA ALA A 31 5.28 20.66 11.07
C ALA A 31 5.44 20.18 9.61
N GLY A 32 4.36 19.67 9.00
CA GLY A 32 4.33 19.19 7.61
C GLY A 32 4.93 17.78 7.40
N ARG A 33 5.26 17.05 8.48
CA ARG A 33 5.80 15.69 8.42
C ARG A 33 4.69 14.69 8.19
N ILE A 34 4.96 13.69 7.36
CA ILE A 34 3.99 12.62 7.11
C ILE A 34 3.89 11.76 8.37
N VAL A 35 2.70 11.65 8.94
CA VAL A 35 2.40 10.86 10.14
C VAL A 35 1.48 9.69 9.86
N GLY A 36 0.88 9.64 8.67
CA GLY A 36 -0.02 8.55 8.29
C GLY A 36 -0.25 8.50 6.78
N ARG A 37 -0.72 7.35 6.31
CA ARG A 37 -1.07 7.12 4.91
C ARG A 37 -2.41 6.41 4.80
N ARG A 38 -3.28 6.94 3.95
CA ARG A 38 -4.49 6.25 3.51
C ARG A 38 -4.24 5.56 2.19
N VAL A 39 -4.77 4.36 2.04
CA VAL A 39 -4.61 3.56 0.83
C VAL A 39 -5.97 3.20 0.24
N ARG A 40 -5.99 3.07 -1.07
CA ARG A 40 -7.13 2.58 -1.84
C ARG A 40 -6.85 1.17 -2.33
N ARG A 41 -7.79 0.27 -2.10
CA ARG A 41 -7.74 -1.09 -2.66
C ARG A 41 -8.03 -1.03 -4.15
N LEU A 42 -7.13 -1.58 -4.96
CA LEU A 42 -7.22 -1.52 -6.42
C LEU A 42 -8.30 -2.42 -7.01
N SER A 43 -8.68 -3.48 -6.28
CA SER A 43 -9.67 -4.46 -6.76
C SER A 43 -11.06 -3.86 -6.98
N ASP A 44 -11.46 -2.91 -6.14
CA ASP A 44 -12.82 -2.33 -6.13
C ASP A 44 -12.80 -0.80 -5.95
N GLY A 45 -11.62 -0.19 -5.83
CA GLY A 45 -11.49 1.25 -5.69
C GLY A 45 -11.87 1.79 -4.31
N MET A 46 -12.15 0.95 -3.31
CA MET A 46 -12.48 1.42 -1.97
C MET A 46 -11.25 1.96 -1.23
N VAL A 47 -11.36 3.18 -0.71
CA VAL A 47 -10.39 3.72 0.25
C VAL A 47 -10.59 3.02 1.58
N LEU A 48 -9.52 2.42 2.12
CA LEU A 48 -9.62 1.78 3.42
C LEU A 48 -9.88 2.84 4.51
N PRO A 49 -10.76 2.56 5.48
CA PRO A 49 -11.07 3.50 6.56
C PRO A 49 -9.89 3.66 7.54
N ALA A 50 -8.94 2.73 7.52
CA ALA A 50 -7.75 2.76 8.38
C ALA A 50 -6.66 3.69 7.83
N VAL A 51 -6.03 4.43 8.74
CA VAL A 51 -4.79 5.16 8.49
C VAL A 51 -3.63 4.26 8.89
N PHE A 52 -2.70 4.03 7.97
CA PHE A 52 -1.53 3.22 8.19
C PHE A 52 -0.36 4.09 8.61
N ASP A 53 0.50 3.55 9.48
CA ASP A 53 1.77 4.19 9.82
C ASP A 53 2.67 4.30 8.57
N VAL A 54 3.57 5.27 8.59
CA VAL A 54 4.52 5.52 7.50
C VAL A 54 5.39 4.28 7.22
N GLY A 55 5.74 3.52 8.25
CA GLY A 55 6.52 2.27 8.19
C GLY A 55 5.71 1.03 7.81
N ASP A 56 4.38 1.08 7.92
CA ASP A 56 3.47 -0.01 7.52
C ASP A 56 3.01 0.11 6.06
N VAL A 57 3.54 1.07 5.31
CA VAL A 57 3.28 1.26 3.88
C VAL A 57 4.59 1.40 3.14
N ARG A 58 4.82 0.55 2.14
CA ARG A 58 5.98 0.65 1.25
C ARG A 58 5.55 0.70 -0.20
N ARG A 59 6.43 1.20 -1.08
CA ARG A 59 6.20 1.08 -2.52
C ARG A 59 6.11 -0.40 -2.84
N ALA A 60 5.08 -0.78 -3.58
CA ALA A 60 5.04 -2.12 -4.13
C ALA A 60 6.30 -2.29 -4.98
N GLU A 61 7.05 -3.36 -4.74
CA GLU A 61 8.12 -3.73 -5.65
C GLU A 61 7.47 -3.94 -7.02
N ASP A 62 8.03 -3.33 -8.06
CA ASP A 62 7.68 -3.65 -9.44
C ASP A 62 8.19 -5.07 -9.68
N ARG A 63 7.47 -6.08 -9.19
CA ARG A 63 7.74 -7.47 -9.50
C ARG A 63 7.43 -7.65 -10.97
N LYS A 64 8.38 -7.26 -11.83
CA LYS A 64 8.50 -7.78 -13.18
C LYS A 64 8.53 -9.30 -13.07
N HIS A 65 7.46 -9.91 -13.55
CA HIS A 65 7.37 -11.28 -14.08
C HIS A 65 8.02 -12.42 -13.29
N THR A 66 7.17 -13.34 -12.82
CA THR A 66 7.41 -14.77 -13.10
C THR A 66 6.07 -15.45 -13.35
N TRP A 67 5.72 -15.47 -14.63
CA TRP A 67 4.64 -16.28 -15.18
C TRP A 67 5.20 -17.71 -15.25
N TRP A 68 4.71 -18.60 -14.40
CA TRP A 68 4.83 -20.04 -14.64
C TRP A 68 3.51 -20.50 -15.25
N HIS A 69 3.51 -20.76 -16.56
CA HIS A 69 2.59 -21.73 -17.13
C HIS A 69 3.06 -23.12 -16.67
N GLY A 70 2.15 -23.89 -16.09
CA GLY A 70 2.40 -25.27 -15.72
C GLY A 70 1.10 -26.04 -15.74
N THR A 71 0.58 -26.28 -16.93
CA THR A 71 -0.34 -27.38 -17.20
C THR A 71 0.44 -28.68 -17.00
N GLY A 72 -0.09 -29.59 -16.18
CA GLY A 72 0.35 -30.97 -16.06
C GLY A 72 -0.85 -31.82 -15.66
#